data_AF-A0A2X1RID5-F1
#
_entry.id   AF-A0A2X1RID5-F1
#
_cell.length_a   1.000
_cell.length_b   1.000
_cell.length_c   1.000
_cell.angle_alpha   90.00
_cell.angle_beta   90.00
_cell.angle_gamma   90.00
#
_symmetry.space_group_name_H-M   'P 1'
#
loop_
_entity.id
_entity.type
_entity.pdbx_description
1 polymer ?
#
loop_
_entity_poly.entity_id
_entity_poly.type
_entity_poly.pdbx_seq_one_letter_code
_entity_poly.pdbx_strand_id
1 'polypeptide(L)'
;MKDRPYFIALPEIVRVEMKTVISVLTAFFVLSAFIWLASPACADSGSAYKAGSDFAKQVQGNGLNSLKNFSGEQNLPGYTDNPDQTKYYGGVTASETAL
;
A
#
# COMPACT_ATOMS: atom_id res chain seq x y z
N MET A 1 -59.60 -27.99 6.58
CA MET A 1 -58.89 -28.63 5.46
C MET A 1 -57.57 -27.90 5.35
N LYS A 2 -56.48 -28.53 5.80
CA LYS A 2 -55.15 -27.90 5.90
C LYS A 2 -54.55 -27.93 4.50
N ASP A 3 -54.17 -26.79 3.98
CA ASP A 3 -53.71 -26.60 2.60
C ASP A 3 -52.55 -27.53 2.32
N ARG A 4 -52.84 -28.65 1.66
CA ARG A 4 -51.81 -29.58 1.22
C ARG A 4 -51.04 -28.84 0.15
N PRO A 5 -49.75 -28.57 0.38
CA PRO A 5 -49.00 -27.76 -0.56
C PRO A 5 -49.01 -28.44 -1.93
N TYR A 6 -49.26 -27.66 -2.98
CA TYR A 6 -49.50 -28.11 -4.35
C TYR A 6 -48.44 -29.09 -4.89
N PHE A 7 -47.23 -29.06 -4.33
CA PHE A 7 -46.17 -30.02 -4.62
C PHE A 7 -46.49 -31.47 -4.21
N ILE A 8 -47.29 -31.71 -3.18
CA ILE A 8 -47.64 -33.06 -2.69
C ILE A 8 -48.68 -33.76 -3.58
N ALA A 9 -49.46 -33.01 -4.34
CA ALA A 9 -50.50 -33.54 -5.22
C ALA A 9 -50.04 -33.83 -6.67
N LEU A 10 -48.78 -33.49 -7.00
CA LEU A 10 -48.22 -33.67 -8.34
C LEU A 10 -47.62 -35.08 -8.53
N PRO A 11 -47.65 -35.62 -9.77
CA PRO A 11 -47.01 -36.89 -10.09
C PRO A 11 -45.52 -36.85 -9.71
N GLU A 12 -44.99 -37.97 -9.18
CA GLU A 12 -43.63 -38.08 -8.61
C GLU A 12 -42.54 -37.51 -9.51
N ILE A 13 -42.64 -37.71 -10.84
CA ILE A 13 -41.72 -37.15 -11.83
C ILE A 13 -41.66 -35.62 -11.78
N VAL A 14 -42.81 -34.94 -11.72
CA VAL A 14 -42.86 -33.46 -11.68
C VAL A 14 -42.35 -32.94 -10.33
N ARG A 15 -42.52 -33.72 -9.26
CA ARG A 15 -41.93 -33.40 -7.95
C ARG A 15 -40.41 -33.46 -7.93
N VAL A 16 -39.81 -34.46 -8.61
CA VAL A 16 -38.35 -34.62 -8.68
C VAL A 16 -37.71 -33.49 -9.49
N GLU A 17 -38.30 -33.15 -10.64
CA GLU A 17 -37.86 -32.02 -11.46
C GLU A 17 -37.92 -30.70 -10.67
N MET A 18 -39.04 -30.43 -10.00
CA MET A 18 -39.23 -29.17 -9.27
C MET A 18 -38.28 -29.05 -8.07
N LYS A 19 -38.01 -30.14 -7.34
CA LYS A 19 -37.02 -30.15 -6.24
C LYS A 19 -35.60 -29.93 -6.74
N THR A 20 -35.25 -30.52 -7.89
CA THR A 20 -33.93 -30.37 -8.51
C THR A 20 -33.72 -28.92 -8.93
N VAL A 21 -34.71 -28.31 -9.59
CA VAL A 21 -34.65 -26.90 -10.02
C VAL A 21 -34.52 -25.95 -8.81
N ILE A 22 -35.29 -26.18 -7.75
CA ILE A 22 -35.21 -25.36 -6.52
C ILE A 22 -33.84 -25.52 -5.83
N SER A 23 -33.32 -26.74 -5.75
CA SER A 23 -32.01 -27.01 -5.15
C SER A 23 -30.88 -26.33 -5.91
N VAL A 24 -30.92 -26.37 -7.24
CA VAL A 24 -29.91 -25.72 -8.08
C VAL A 24 -29.99 -24.20 -7.93
N LEU A 25 -31.19 -23.62 -7.98
CA LEU A 25 -31.39 -22.17 -7.87
C LEU A 25 -30.90 -21.62 -6.51
N THR A 26 -31.21 -22.33 -5.42
CA THR A 26 -30.74 -21.95 -4.07
C THR A 26 -29.22 -22.04 -3.93
N ALA A 27 -28.58 -23.07 -4.50
CA ALA A 27 -27.13 -23.21 -4.48
C ALA A 27 -26.43 -22.07 -5.22
N PHE A 28 -26.94 -21.65 -6.39
CA PHE A 28 -26.41 -20.50 -7.12
C PHE A 28 -26.54 -19.18 -6.36
N PHE A 29 -27.66 -18.97 -5.69
CA PHE A 29 -27.91 -17.74 -4.92
C PHE A 29 -27.03 -17.64 -3.67
N VAL A 30 -26.80 -18.78 -3.00
CA VAL A 30 -25.87 -18.85 -1.87
C VAL A 30 -24.45 -18.58 -2.35
N LEU A 31 -24.01 -19.21 -3.44
CA LEU A 31 -22.66 -19.03 -3.98
C LEU A 31 -22.39 -17.58 -4.39
N SER A 32 -23.34 -16.90 -5.04
CA SER A 32 -23.18 -15.50 -5.43
C SER A 32 -23.13 -14.57 -4.22
N ALA A 33 -23.94 -14.81 -3.19
CA ALA A 33 -23.89 -14.07 -1.93
C ALA A 33 -22.53 -14.24 -1.22
N PHE A 34 -21.95 -15.45 -1.24
CA PHE A 34 -20.61 -15.70 -0.69
C PHE A 34 -19.50 -14.99 -1.46
N ILE A 35 -19.54 -14.97 -2.79
CA ILE A 35 -18.55 -14.27 -3.63
C ILE A 35 -18.61 -12.75 -3.40
N TRP A 36 -19.83 -12.20 -3.25
CA TRP A 36 -20.03 -10.79 -2.96
C TRP A 36 -19.56 -10.42 -1.55
N LEU A 37 -19.85 -11.27 -0.56
CA LEU A 37 -19.41 -11.08 0.84
C LEU A 37 -17.88 -11.21 0.99
N ALA A 38 -17.23 -12.02 0.17
CA ALA A 38 -15.77 -12.19 0.16
C ALA A 38 -15.01 -11.06 -0.55
N SER A 39 -15.70 -10.11 -1.19
CA SER A 39 -15.07 -9.00 -1.92
C SER A 39 -15.32 -7.67 -1.20
N PRO A 40 -14.50 -7.32 -0.20
CA PRO A 40 -13.65 -6.16 -0.40
C PRO A 40 -12.31 -6.27 0.37
N ALA A 41 -11.28 -6.78 -0.28
CA ALA A 41 -9.90 -6.54 0.16
C ALA A 41 -8.92 -6.68 -1.01
N CYS A 42 -9.23 -6.07 -2.14
CA CYS A 42 -8.19 -5.68 -3.09
C CYS A 42 -7.48 -4.46 -2.47
N ALA A 43 -6.65 -4.69 -1.46
CA ALA A 43 -5.75 -3.66 -0.98
C ALA A 43 -4.80 -3.34 -2.13
N ASP A 44 -4.92 -2.14 -2.71
CA ASP A 44 -3.98 -1.61 -3.69
C ASP A 44 -2.63 -1.39 -3.00
N SER A 45 -1.87 -2.47 -2.83
CA SER A 45 -0.57 -2.49 -2.17
C SER A 45 0.47 -1.61 -2.90
N GLY A 46 0.18 -1.22 -4.15
CA GLY A 46 0.98 -0.27 -4.91
C GLY A 46 0.98 1.12 -4.28
N SER A 47 -0.17 1.57 -3.76
CA SER A 47 -0.31 2.90 -3.14
C SER A 47 0.55 3.08 -1.88
N ALA A 48 0.55 2.08 -0.99
CA ALA A 48 1.31 2.11 0.26
C ALA A 48 2.83 2.00 0.02
N TYR A 49 3.25 1.10 -0.88
CA TYR A 49 4.66 0.98 -1.28
C TYR A 49 5.17 2.26 -1.95
N LYS A 50 4.36 2.84 -2.85
CA LYS A 50 4.71 4.07 -3.55
C LYS A 50 4.86 5.26 -2.58
N ALA A 51 3.91 5.44 -1.67
CA ALA A 51 3.98 6.49 -0.65
C ALA A 51 5.23 6.38 0.24
N GLY A 52 5.55 5.16 0.72
CA GLY A 52 6.77 4.94 1.50
C GLY A 52 8.05 5.18 0.70
N SER A 53 8.10 4.75 -0.56
CA SER A 53 9.27 4.93 -1.42
C SER A 53 9.51 6.40 -1.80
N ASP A 54 8.45 7.17 -2.03
CA ASP A 54 8.54 8.59 -2.39
C ASP A 54 8.98 9.41 -1.17
N PHE A 55 8.50 9.07 0.04
CA PHE A 55 8.99 9.65 1.29
C PHE A 55 10.48 9.37 1.52
N ALA A 56 10.92 8.12 1.35
CA ALA A 56 12.33 7.76 1.54
C ALA A 56 13.25 8.50 0.55
N LYS A 57 12.85 8.61 -0.72
CA LYS A 57 13.58 9.39 -1.74
C LYS A 57 13.64 10.88 -1.39
N GLN A 58 12.54 11.44 -0.90
CA GLN A 58 12.48 12.83 -0.48
C GLN A 58 13.40 13.12 0.72
N VAL A 59 13.37 12.27 1.76
CA VAL A 59 14.24 12.42 2.94
C VAL A 59 15.71 12.29 2.56
N GLN A 60 16.07 11.32 1.71
CA GLN A 60 17.44 11.14 1.22
C GLN A 60 17.93 12.33 0.38
N GLY A 61 17.08 12.85 -0.52
CA GLY A 61 17.44 13.91 -1.45
C GLY A 61 17.56 15.29 -0.80
N ASN A 62 16.66 15.63 0.13
CA ASN A 62 16.62 16.99 0.69
C ASN A 62 17.80 17.30 1.61
N GLY A 63 18.16 16.40 2.53
CA GLY A 63 19.30 16.62 3.42
C GLY A 63 20.64 16.67 2.68
N LEU A 64 20.82 15.76 1.71
CA LEU A 64 22.07 15.64 0.97
C LEU A 64 22.27 16.80 -0.03
N ASN A 65 21.21 17.29 -0.67
CA ASN A 65 21.31 18.45 -1.56
C ASN A 65 21.62 19.74 -0.80
N SER A 66 21.02 19.96 0.37
CA SER A 66 21.36 21.10 1.22
C SER A 66 22.82 21.07 1.66
N LEU A 67 23.35 19.90 2.00
CA LEU A 67 24.75 19.74 2.39
C LEU A 67 25.71 19.89 1.21
N LYS A 68 25.39 19.32 0.03
CA LYS A 68 26.22 19.45 -1.19
C LYS A 68 26.30 20.87 -1.71
N ASN A 69 25.23 21.65 -1.54
CA ASN A 69 25.18 23.05 -1.98
C ASN A 69 25.51 24.02 -0.84
N PHE A 70 25.99 23.54 0.30
CA PHE A 70 26.39 24.37 1.41
C PHE A 70 27.79 24.94 1.16
N SER A 71 27.86 26.22 0.80
CA SER A 71 29.11 27.00 0.79
C SER A 71 29.23 27.75 2.12
N GLY A 72 30.39 27.63 2.78
CA GLY A 72 30.64 28.31 4.04
C GLY A 72 30.66 29.83 3.88
N GLU A 73 31.20 30.32 2.76
CA GLU A 73 31.31 31.74 2.44
C GLU A 73 29.94 32.43 2.34
N GLN A 74 28.93 31.71 1.86
CA GLN A 74 27.59 32.25 1.64
C GLN A 74 26.65 32.03 2.84
N ASN A 75 26.86 30.97 3.61
CA ASN A 75 25.90 30.52 4.63
C ASN A 75 26.35 30.73 6.07
N LEU A 76 27.63 31.04 6.33
CA LEU A 76 28.17 31.23 7.68
C LEU A 76 28.70 32.67 7.87
N PRO A 77 28.11 33.48 8.76
CA PRO A 77 28.61 34.83 9.04
C PRO A 77 29.99 34.75 9.69
N GLY A 78 30.96 35.46 9.12
CA GLY A 78 32.36 35.46 9.59
C GLY A 78 33.18 34.23 9.15
N TYR A 79 32.68 33.45 8.19
CA TYR A 79 33.44 32.34 7.62
C TYR A 79 34.71 32.85 6.90
N THR A 80 35.81 32.15 7.13
CA THR A 80 37.08 32.31 6.42
C THR A 80 37.70 30.93 6.26
N ASP A 81 38.29 30.64 5.11
CA ASP A 81 38.98 29.37 4.86
C ASP A 81 40.25 29.23 5.71
N ASN A 82 40.76 30.35 6.26
CA ASN A 82 41.98 30.38 7.05
C ASN A 82 41.79 31.17 8.35
N PRO A 83 40.99 30.66 9.30
CA PRO A 83 40.82 31.32 10.59
C PRO A 83 42.13 31.30 11.37
N ASP A 84 42.34 32.29 12.24
CA ASP A 84 43.50 32.33 13.15
C ASP A 84 43.66 31.07 14.02
N GLN A 85 42.58 30.31 14.20
CA GLN A 85 42.53 29.06 14.94
C GLN A 85 43.16 27.86 14.19
N THR A 86 43.42 27.96 12.86
CA THR A 86 44.09 26.89 12.10
C THR A 86 45.48 26.58 12.65
N LYS A 87 46.18 27.59 13.18
CA LYS A 87 47.49 27.44 13.82
C LYS A 87 47.46 26.65 15.14
N TYR A 88 46.28 26.44 15.73
CA TYR A 88 46.11 25.71 16.99
C TYR A 88 45.36 24.38 16.83
N TYR A 89 44.49 24.24 15.82
CA TYR A 89 43.61 23.06 15.66
C TYR A 89 43.57 22.47 14.23
N GLY A 90 44.48 22.88 13.34
CA GLY A 90 44.73 22.20 12.06
C GLY A 90 43.81 22.58 10.89
N GLY A 91 42.75 23.36 11.11
CA GLY A 91 41.79 23.71 10.04
C GLY A 91 41.07 22.49 9.45
N VAL A 92 39.97 22.71 8.75
CA VAL A 92 39.19 21.59 8.20
C VAL A 92 39.88 21.08 6.93
N THR A 93 40.52 19.90 6.99
CA THR A 93 40.98 19.17 5.80
C THR A 93 39.98 18.05 5.49
N ALA A 94 39.00 18.32 4.63
CA ALA A 94 38.20 17.26 4.02
C ALA A 94 39.01 16.64 2.87
N SER A 95 39.85 15.64 3.17
CA SER A 95 40.42 14.79 2.13
C SER A 95 39.47 13.62 1.88
N GLU A 96 38.56 13.75 0.91
CA GLU A 96 37.95 12.60 0.25
C GLU A 96 39.03 11.90 -0.59
N THR A 97 39.89 11.12 0.06
CA THR A 97 40.67 10.10 -0.64
C THR A 97 39.99 8.76 -0.40
N ALA A 98 39.10 8.39 -1.32
CA ALA A 98 38.64 7.01 -1.44
C ALA A 98 39.76 6.19 -2.10
N LEU A 99 40.33 5.24 -1.35
CA LEU A 99 41.10 4.11 -1.87
C LEU A 99 40.26 2.84 -1.77
#